data_AF-A0A2S1YSJ3-F1
#
_entry.id   AF-A0A2S1YSJ3-F1
#
_cell.length_a   1.000
_cell.length_b   1.000
_cell.length_c   1.000
_cell.angle_alpha   90.00
_cell.angle_beta   90.00
_cell.angle_gamma   90.00
#
_symmetry.space_group_name_H-M   'P 1'
#
loop_
_entity.id
_entity.type
_entity.pdbx_description
1 polymer ?
#
loop_
_entity_poly.entity_id
_entity_poly.type
_entity_poly.pdbx_seq_one_letter_code
_entity_poly.pdbx_strand_id
1 'polypeptide(L)'
;METAFFLAMGWCGTKYPGWWRNFLKKPPIPDPEPWWIISTIGLGLIAGLAGGTVFSMVIRESQYFSGQAAIASGLFAFGTANIVTGIATAFKD
;
A
#
# COMPACT_ATOMS: atom_id res chain seq x y z
N MET A 1 -1.48 -6.34 -16.48
CA MET A 1 -0.79 -7.11 -15.41
C MET A 1 -0.26 -6.20 -14.30
N GLU A 2 0.09 -4.94 -14.57
CA GLU A 2 0.63 -3.99 -13.58
C GLU A 2 -0.36 -3.59 -12.48
N THR A 3 -1.67 -3.52 -12.77
CA THR A 3 -2.71 -3.14 -11.80
C THR A 3 -2.84 -4.12 -10.65
N ALA A 4 -2.83 -5.43 -10.94
CA ALA A 4 -2.84 -6.48 -9.92
C ALA A 4 -1.58 -6.44 -9.05
N PHE A 5 -0.43 -6.11 -9.65
CA PHE A 5 0.81 -5.92 -8.93
C PHE A 5 0.77 -4.69 -8.01
N PHE A 6 0.24 -3.55 -8.46
CA PHE A 6 0.08 -2.36 -7.61
C PHE A 6 -0.94 -2.56 -6.50
N LEU A 7 -2.01 -3.32 -6.73
CA LEU A 7 -2.95 -3.72 -5.68
C LEU A 7 -2.28 -4.63 -4.65
N ALA A 8 -1.48 -5.62 -5.08
CA ALA A 8 -0.74 -6.48 -4.17
C ALA A 8 0.29 -5.70 -3.35
N MET A 9 1.02 -4.77 -3.97
CA MET A 9 1.98 -3.90 -3.29
C MET A 9 1.27 -2.90 -2.36
N GLY A 10 0.12 -2.35 -2.76
CA GLY A 10 -0.71 -1.48 -1.94
C GLY A 10 -1.32 -2.21 -0.74
N TRP A 11 -1.78 -3.45 -0.94
CA TRP A 11 -2.24 -4.32 0.14
C TRP A 11 -1.12 -4.59 1.14
N CYS A 12 0.07 -4.98 0.65
CA CYS A 12 1.25 -5.24 1.48
C CYS A 12 1.71 -3.98 2.23
N GLY A 13 1.55 -2.81 1.63
CA GLY A 13 1.90 -1.52 2.22
C GLY A 13 0.87 -0.94 3.18
N THR A 14 -0.26 -1.59 3.42
CA THR A 14 -1.20 -1.10 4.43
C THR A 14 -0.65 -1.35 5.84
N LYS A 15 -0.90 -0.43 6.78
CA LYS A 15 -0.48 -0.58 8.20
C LYS A 15 -1.10 -1.83 8.86
N TYR A 16 -2.28 -2.27 8.40
CA TYR A 16 -2.98 -3.46 8.89
C TYR A 16 -3.34 -4.41 7.74
N PRO A 17 -2.36 -5.11 7.13
CA PRO A 17 -2.58 -5.87 5.90
C PRO A 17 -3.33 -7.21 6.09
N GLY A 18 -3.85 -7.49 7.29
CA GLY A 18 -4.53 -8.74 7.62
C GLY A 18 -3.63 -9.99 7.66
N TRP A 19 -2.67 -10.14 6.73
CA TRP A 19 -1.75 -11.29 6.63
C TRP A 19 -0.72 -11.35 7.78
N TRP A 20 -0.35 -10.18 8.32
CA TRP A 20 0.64 -10.02 9.38
C TRP A 20 0.03 -10.36 10.73
N ARG A 21 -1.31 -10.24 10.84
CA ARG A 21 -2.08 -10.61 12.04
C ARG A 21 -1.98 -12.11 12.34
N ASN A 22 -1.79 -12.93 11.31
CA ASN A 22 -1.58 -14.37 11.44
C ASN A 22 -0.10 -14.76 11.61
N PHE A 23 0.84 -13.91 11.15
CA PHE A 23 2.29 -14.18 11.22
C PHE A 23 2.95 -13.65 12.51
N LEU A 24 2.50 -12.51 13.03
CA LEU A 24 2.97 -11.92 14.28
C LEU A 24 1.89 -12.12 15.34
N LYS A 25 2.11 -13.07 16.25
CA LYS A 25 1.21 -13.50 17.35
C LYS A 25 0.78 -12.41 18.35
N LYS A 26 1.10 -11.14 18.11
CA LYS A 26 0.67 -10.02 18.95
C LYS A 26 0.11 -8.90 18.07
N PRO A 27 -1.23 -8.75 17.97
CA PRO A 27 -1.79 -7.49 17.51
C PRO A 27 -1.37 -6.38 18.49
N PRO A 28 -1.12 -5.15 18.02
CA PRO A 28 -1.10 -4.00 18.92
C PRO A 28 -2.48 -3.88 19.58
N ILE A 29 -2.53 -3.99 20.91
CA ILE A 29 -3.71 -3.72 21.73
C ILE A 29 -3.82 -2.19 21.81
N PRO A 30 -4.99 -1.56 21.53
CA PRO A 30 -6.33 -2.14 21.37
C PRO A 30 -6.58 -2.68 19.96
N ASP A 31 -7.31 -3.80 19.84
CA ASP A 31 -7.75 -4.32 18.56
C ASP A 31 -8.53 -3.23 17.79
N PRO A 32 -8.10 -2.84 16.57
CA PRO A 32 -8.85 -1.88 15.79
C PRO A 32 -10.23 -2.46 15.44
N GLU A 33 -11.27 -1.64 15.54
CA GLU A 33 -12.63 -2.00 15.15
C GLU A 33 -12.66 -2.64 13.75
N PRO A 34 -13.50 -3.66 13.51
CA PRO A 34 -13.55 -4.37 12.23
C PRO A 34 -13.70 -3.45 11.01
N TRP A 35 -14.50 -2.39 11.15
CA TRP A 35 -14.73 -1.38 10.11
C TRP A 35 -13.48 -0.55 9.79
N TRP A 36 -12.67 -0.24 10.80
CA TRP A 36 -11.41 0.49 10.64
C TRP A 36 -10.35 -0.33 9.89
N ILE A 37 -10.36 -1.65 10.08
CA ILE A 37 -9.47 -2.55 9.34
C ILE A 37 -9.86 -2.59 7.87
N ILE A 38 -11.16 -2.75 7.58
CA ILE A 38 -11.66 -2.78 6.20
C ILE A 38 -11.42 -1.44 5.50
N SER A 39 -11.62 -0.32 6.18
CA SER A 39 -11.40 1.02 5.62
C SER A 39 -9.93 1.31 5.33
N THR A 40 -9.02 0.95 6.24
CA THR A 40 -7.56 1.16 6.04
C THR A 40 -7.01 0.27 4.93
N ILE A 41 -7.48 -0.98 4.85
CA ILE A 41 -7.16 -1.88 3.75
C ILE A 41 -7.65 -1.31 2.41
N GLY A 42 -8.91 -0.88 2.35
CA GLY A 42 -9.47 -0.27 1.14
C GLY A 42 -8.73 1.00 0.73
N LEU A 43 -8.41 1.87 1.69
CA LEU A 43 -7.61 3.08 1.46
C LEU A 43 -6.22 2.76 0.93
N GLY A 44 -5.52 1.77 1.48
CA GLY A 44 -4.19 1.42 1.01
C GLY A 44 -4.18 0.70 -0.34
N LEU A 45 -5.22 -0.08 -0.67
CA LEU A 45 -5.41 -0.61 -2.02
C LEU A 45 -5.59 0.50 -3.06
N ILE A 46 -6.47 1.46 -2.77
CA ILE A 46 -6.73 2.60 -3.67
C ILE A 46 -5.50 3.49 -3.78
N ALA A 47 -4.86 3.81 -2.65
CA ALA A 47 -3.65 4.62 -2.61
C ALA A 47 -2.47 3.96 -3.33
N GLY A 48 -2.26 2.65 -3.13
CA GLY A 48 -1.21 1.91 -3.81
C GLY A 48 -1.46 1.77 -5.32
N LEU A 49 -2.72 1.55 -5.73
CA LEU A 49 -3.07 1.54 -7.16
C LEU A 49 -2.89 2.92 -7.79
N ALA A 50 -3.39 3.98 -7.15
CA ALA A 50 -3.24 5.35 -7.64
C ALA A 50 -1.76 5.78 -7.70
N GLY A 51 -1.01 5.54 -6.62
CA GLY A 51 0.42 5.85 -6.53
C GLY A 51 1.25 5.07 -7.56
N GLY A 52 1.03 3.77 -7.68
CA GLY A 52 1.72 2.92 -8.64
C GLY A 52 1.44 3.28 -10.09
N THR A 53 0.18 3.58 -10.43
CA THR A 53 -0.22 3.96 -11.80
C THR A 53 0.27 5.34 -12.20
N VAL A 54 0.16 6.34 -11.32
CA VAL A 54 0.67 7.70 -11.61
C VAL A 54 2.19 7.66 -11.77
N PHE A 55 2.89 6.96 -10.87
CA PHE A 55 4.34 6.87 -10.94
C PHE A 55 4.80 6.07 -12.16
N SER A 56 4.13 4.97 -12.51
CA SER A 56 4.47 4.18 -13.70
C SER A 56 4.31 4.96 -14.99
N MET A 57 3.30 5.84 -15.09
CA MET A 57 3.14 6.75 -16.23
C MET A 57 4.30 7.75 -16.34
N VAL A 58 4.73 8.33 -15.22
CA VAL A 58 5.79 9.35 -15.19
C VAL A 58 7.16 8.77 -15.54
N ILE A 59 7.48 7.56 -15.05
CA ILE A 59 8.79 6.94 -15.29
C ILE A 59 8.89 6.17 -16.60
N ARG A 60 7.78 6.03 -17.35
CA ARG A 60 7.71 5.16 -18.53
C ARG A 60 8.70 5.57 -19.63
N GLU A 61 9.00 6.85 -19.72
CA GLU A 61 9.94 7.42 -20.70
C GLU A 61 11.31 7.73 -20.10
N SER A 62 11.51 7.47 -18.80
CA SER A 62 12.76 7.78 -18.12
C SER A 62 13.81 6.69 -18.34
N GLN A 63 14.91 7.05 -19.00
CA GLN A 63 16.06 6.17 -19.25
C GLN A 63 16.65 5.58 -17.96
N TYR A 64 16.57 6.32 -16.84
CA TYR A 64 17.05 5.91 -15.52
C TYR A 64 16.30 4.71 -14.92
N PHE A 65 15.05 4.48 -15.35
CA PHE A 65 14.21 3.39 -14.86
C PHE A 65 14.00 2.28 -15.89
N SER A 66 14.73 2.33 -17.02
CA SER A 66 14.65 1.29 -18.05
C SER A 66 15.04 -0.07 -17.46
N GLY A 67 14.17 -1.08 -17.61
CA GLY A 67 14.35 -2.42 -17.03
C GLY A 67 13.97 -2.57 -15.55
N GLN A 68 13.72 -1.49 -14.80
CA GLN A 68 13.31 -1.53 -13.38
C GLN A 68 12.02 -0.76 -13.06
N ALA A 69 11.35 -0.21 -14.08
CA ALA A 69 10.13 0.58 -13.92
C ALA A 69 9.04 -0.13 -13.10
N ALA A 70 8.88 -1.45 -13.27
CA ALA A 70 7.93 -2.25 -12.49
C ALA A 70 8.29 -2.29 -10.99
N ILE A 71 9.57 -2.44 -10.65
CA ILE A 71 10.01 -2.49 -9.24
C ILE A 71 9.89 -1.11 -8.61
N ALA A 72 10.29 -0.05 -9.32
CA ALA A 72 10.21 1.32 -8.84
C ALA A 72 8.76 1.75 -8.59
N SER A 73 7.85 1.46 -9.52
CA SER A 73 6.41 1.72 -9.36
C SER A 73 5.75 0.83 -8.29
N GLY A 74 6.22 -0.40 -8.10
CA GLY A 74 5.79 -1.26 -7.01
C GLY A 74 6.18 -0.74 -5.63
N LEU A 75 7.43 -0.28 -5.47
CA LEU A 75 7.90 0.34 -4.23
C LEU A 75 7.15 1.65 -3.94
N PHE A 76 6.84 2.43 -4.98
CA PHE A 76 6.04 3.64 -4.85
C PHE A 76 4.59 3.32 -4.43
N ALA A 77 3.97 2.30 -5.01
CA ALA A 77 2.65 1.78 -4.60
C ALA A 77 2.64 1.34 -3.13
N PHE A 78 3.69 0.64 -2.68
CA PHE A 78 3.83 0.22 -1.29
C PHE A 78 4.03 1.41 -0.33
N GLY A 79 4.90 2.36 -0.70
CA GLY A 79 5.18 3.54 0.13
C GLY A 79 3.97 4.45 0.26
N THR A 80 3.26 4.71 -0.85
CA THR A 80 2.03 5.51 -0.85
C THR A 80 0.94 4.87 0.02
N ALA A 81 0.75 3.55 -0.07
CA ALA A 81 -0.18 2.84 0.80
C ALA A 81 0.23 2.93 2.28
N ASN A 82 1.52 2.83 2.62
CA ASN A 82 2.00 2.95 4.00
C ASN A 82 1.76 4.35 4.57
N ILE A 83 2.08 5.39 3.80
CA ILE A 83 1.91 6.77 4.24
C ILE A 83 0.43 7.08 4.43
N VAL A 84 -0.41 6.77 3.43
CA VAL A 84 -1.85 7.07 3.49
C VAL A 84 -2.53 6.31 4.63
N THR A 85 -2.25 5.01 4.79
CA THR A 85 -2.84 4.23 5.88
C THR A 85 -2.25 4.58 7.24
N GLY A 86 -0.97 4.97 7.31
CA GLY A 86 -0.32 5.46 8.51
C GLY A 86 -0.92 6.77 9.01
N ILE A 87 -1.14 7.72 8.10
CA ILE A 87 -1.82 8.99 8.37
C ILE A 87 -3.27 8.73 8.78
N ALA A 88 -4.02 7.93 8.03
CA ALA A 88 -5.41 7.60 8.37
C ALA A 88 -5.51 6.98 9.77
N THR A 89 -4.57 6.12 10.14
CA THR A 89 -4.53 5.54 11.48
C THR A 89 -4.17 6.55 12.57
N ALA A 90 -3.37 7.59 12.27
CA ALA A 90 -3.02 8.64 13.23
C ALA A 90 -4.19 9.56 13.59
N PHE A 91 -5.21 9.65 12.72
CA PHE A 91 -6.44 10.41 12.97
C PHE A 91 -7.54 9.59 13.68
N LYS A 92 -7.22 8.38 14.13
CA LYS A 92 -8.17 7.52 14.86
C LYS A 92 -8.27 7.88 16.35
N ASP A 93 -7.27 8.59 16.88
CA ASP A 93 -7.25 9.16 18.24
C ASP A 93 -7.82 10.60 18.24
#